data_AF-A0A7G2LSG3-F1
#
_entry.id   AF-A0A7G2LSG3-F1
#
_cell.length_a   1.000
_cell.length_b   1.000
_cell.length_c   1.000
_cell.angle_alpha   90.00
_cell.angle_beta   90.00
_cell.angle_gamma   90.00
#
_symmetry.space_group_name_H-M   'P 1'
#
loop_
_entity.id
_entity.type
_entity.pdbx_description
1 polymer ?
#
loop_
_entity_poly.entity_id
_entity_poly.type
_entity_poly.pdbx_seq_one_letter_code
_entity_poly.pdbx_strand_id
1 'polypeptide(L)'
;VQSITKVFTLAIALGRSGDQLWHRVGREPSGRAFNSIVQLEQEQGRPRNPFINAGAIVTTDEVLGNREPREALAEIMRFVREAAGTDDIHINDTVAASETDFGHRNFALAHFLKSYGNLINAPERTLGTYFHHCAMEMTVEQLAMAGRFLIEAPDVPRLVAPSRIRRLNALMLTCGHYDGSGDFAYRVGLPGKSGVGGGILAIVPGRASIAVWSPGLNRYGNSQKGTEALALLARHMDWSIF
;
A
#
# COMPACT_ATOMS: atom_id res chain seq x y z
N VAL A 1 10.14 1.43 3.29
CA VAL A 1 8.68 1.13 3.41
C VAL A 1 8.13 0.37 2.20
N GLN A 2 8.47 0.75 0.96
CA GLN A 2 8.10 0.00 -0.25
C GLN A 2 6.58 -0.06 -0.46
N SER A 3 6.03 -1.18 -0.95
CA SER A 3 4.60 -1.34 -1.24
C SER A 3 3.64 -1.15 -0.04
N ILE A 4 4.13 -1.00 1.18
CA ILE A 4 3.30 -0.61 2.33
C ILE A 4 2.74 0.81 2.13
N THR A 5 3.45 1.66 1.39
CA THR A 5 3.01 3.03 1.08
C THR A 5 1.70 3.10 0.31
N LYS A 6 1.33 2.01 -0.38
CA LYS A 6 0.04 1.87 -1.07
C LYS A 6 -1.16 2.03 -0.12
N VAL A 7 -0.99 1.72 1.17
CA VAL A 7 -2.04 1.92 2.19
C VAL A 7 -2.30 3.42 2.40
N PHE A 8 -1.23 4.20 2.55
CA PHE A 8 -1.32 5.65 2.77
C PHE A 8 -1.82 6.37 1.52
N THR A 9 -1.31 6.01 0.33
CA THR A 9 -1.77 6.65 -0.92
C THR A 9 -3.22 6.31 -1.23
N LEU A 10 -3.68 5.09 -0.94
CA LEU A 10 -5.09 4.73 -1.05
C LEU A 10 -5.97 5.53 -0.08
N ALA A 11 -5.53 5.72 1.17
CA ALA A 11 -6.24 6.54 2.14
C ALA A 11 -6.43 7.98 1.64
N ILE A 12 -5.38 8.57 1.07
CA ILE A 12 -5.41 9.92 0.48
C ILE A 12 -6.33 9.96 -0.75
N ALA A 13 -6.20 9.01 -1.68
CA ALA A 13 -7.03 8.96 -2.88
C ALA A 13 -8.52 8.85 -2.56
N LEU A 14 -8.88 7.99 -1.60
CA LEU A 14 -10.26 7.92 -1.09
C LEU A 14 -10.67 9.20 -0.36
N GLY A 15 -9.74 9.83 0.35
CA GLY A 15 -9.79 11.20 0.86
C GLY A 15 -10.40 12.18 -0.13
N ARG A 16 -9.78 12.24 -1.30
CA ARG A 16 -10.02 13.23 -2.36
C ARG A 16 -11.24 12.90 -3.21
N SER A 17 -11.34 11.66 -3.67
CA SER A 17 -12.26 11.29 -4.76
C SER A 17 -13.36 10.34 -4.30
N GLY A 18 -13.32 9.90 -3.04
CA GLY A 18 -14.30 9.00 -2.47
C GLY A 18 -14.43 7.72 -3.30
N ASP A 19 -15.67 7.29 -3.53
CA ASP A 19 -15.95 6.04 -4.23
C ASP A 19 -15.75 6.12 -5.75
N GLN A 20 -15.48 7.31 -6.31
CA GLN A 20 -15.17 7.47 -7.75
C GLN A 20 -13.89 6.73 -8.15
N LEU A 21 -12.94 6.56 -7.22
CA LEU A 21 -11.72 5.78 -7.44
C LEU A 21 -12.04 4.35 -7.91
N TRP A 22 -13.17 3.77 -7.48
CA TRP A 22 -13.53 2.39 -7.79
C TRP A 22 -13.97 2.17 -9.24
N HIS A 23 -14.22 3.24 -10.00
CA HIS A 23 -14.39 3.13 -11.45
C HIS A 23 -13.07 2.83 -12.16
N ARG A 24 -11.94 3.23 -11.56
CA ARG A 24 -10.59 3.13 -12.12
C ARG A 24 -9.80 1.93 -11.59
N VAL A 25 -10.10 1.47 -10.38
CA VAL A 25 -9.45 0.30 -9.75
C VAL A 25 -10.47 -0.52 -8.97
N GLY A 26 -10.37 -1.84 -9.06
CA GLY A 26 -11.25 -2.76 -8.34
C GLY A 26 -10.94 -2.88 -6.84
N ARG A 27 -11.54 -3.89 -6.21
CA ARG A 27 -11.41 -4.19 -4.78
C ARG A 27 -11.12 -5.67 -4.49
N GLU A 28 -10.99 -6.48 -5.53
CA GLU A 28 -10.92 -7.94 -5.43
C GLU A 28 -9.46 -8.42 -5.48
N PRO A 29 -9.14 -9.56 -4.83
CA PRO A 29 -7.83 -10.18 -5.00
C PRO A 29 -7.59 -10.54 -6.47
N SER A 30 -6.31 -10.63 -6.85
CA SER A 30 -5.89 -11.16 -8.15
C SER A 30 -5.66 -12.67 -8.03
N GLY A 31 -6.30 -13.47 -8.89
CA GLY A 31 -6.03 -14.91 -9.01
C GLY A 31 -4.76 -15.25 -9.81
N ARG A 32 -4.01 -14.23 -10.24
CA ARG A 32 -2.74 -14.32 -10.97
C ARG A 32 -1.72 -13.43 -10.27
N ALA A 33 -0.45 -13.64 -10.59
CA ALA A 33 0.66 -12.85 -10.05
C ALA A 33 0.36 -11.35 -10.12
N PHE A 34 0.68 -10.63 -9.03
CA PHE A 34 0.35 -9.22 -8.77
C PHE A 34 0.78 -8.19 -9.84
N ASN A 35 1.51 -8.63 -10.84
CA ASN A 35 2.12 -7.82 -11.89
C ASN A 35 1.83 -8.41 -13.29
N SER A 36 0.81 -9.26 -13.40
CA SER A 36 0.36 -9.89 -14.65
C SER A 36 -0.25 -8.87 -15.62
N ILE A 37 0.41 -8.67 -16.77
CA ILE A 37 -0.12 -7.84 -17.87
C ILE A 37 -1.33 -8.51 -18.50
N VAL A 38 -1.32 -9.84 -18.66
CA VAL A 38 -2.44 -10.61 -19.23
C VAL A 38 -3.74 -10.40 -18.42
N GLN A 39 -3.64 -10.32 -17.09
CA GLN A 39 -4.81 -10.01 -16.27
C GLN A 39 -5.29 -8.57 -16.51
N LEU A 40 -4.37 -7.62 -16.60
CA LEU A 40 -4.72 -6.22 -16.83
C LEU A 40 -5.39 -6.02 -18.20
N GLU A 41 -4.97 -6.76 -19.22
CA GLU A 41 -5.59 -6.81 -20.54
C GLU A 41 -7.02 -7.34 -20.49
N GLN A 42 -7.24 -8.47 -19.81
CA GLN A 42 -8.57 -9.06 -19.64
C GLN A 42 -9.53 -8.14 -18.89
N GLU A 43 -9.01 -7.36 -17.95
CA GLU A 43 -9.77 -6.35 -17.19
C GLU A 43 -9.83 -4.99 -17.90
N GLN A 44 -9.44 -4.93 -19.18
CA GLN A 44 -9.51 -3.72 -20.03
C GLN A 44 -8.82 -2.51 -19.39
N GLY A 45 -7.64 -2.73 -18.81
CA GLY A 45 -6.86 -1.68 -18.17
C GLY A 45 -7.37 -1.25 -16.80
N ARG A 46 -8.36 -1.93 -16.21
CA ARG A 46 -8.83 -1.69 -14.82
C ARG A 46 -8.17 -2.67 -13.83
N PRO A 47 -7.20 -2.25 -13.01
CA PRO A 47 -6.54 -3.16 -12.08
C PRO A 47 -7.50 -3.73 -11.04
N ARG A 48 -7.27 -4.97 -10.58
CA ARG A 48 -8.18 -5.70 -9.67
C ARG A 48 -8.32 -5.06 -8.28
N ASN A 49 -7.25 -4.45 -7.76
CA ASN A 49 -7.23 -3.81 -6.44
C ASN A 49 -6.07 -2.79 -6.36
N PRO A 50 -6.09 -1.86 -5.40
CA PRO A 50 -5.04 -0.84 -5.26
C PRO A 50 -3.70 -1.35 -4.70
N PHE A 51 -3.60 -2.61 -4.25
CA PHE A 51 -2.39 -3.13 -3.61
C PHE A 51 -1.45 -3.89 -4.56
N ILE A 52 -1.95 -4.27 -5.75
CA ILE A 52 -1.10 -4.66 -6.88
C ILE A 52 -0.47 -3.44 -7.55
N ASN A 53 0.62 -3.61 -8.30
CA ASN A 53 1.39 -2.49 -8.85
C ASN A 53 0.56 -1.61 -9.79
N ALA A 54 -0.19 -2.22 -10.72
CA ALA A 54 -1.03 -1.47 -11.65
C ALA A 54 -2.10 -0.62 -10.91
N GLY A 55 -2.71 -1.17 -9.86
CA GLY A 55 -3.71 -0.45 -9.06
C GLY A 55 -3.09 0.67 -8.23
N ALA A 56 -1.88 0.46 -7.71
CA ALA A 56 -1.14 1.49 -7.01
C ALA A 56 -0.73 2.63 -7.95
N ILE A 57 -0.31 2.34 -9.19
CA ILE A 57 0.00 3.36 -10.20
C ILE A 57 -1.25 4.22 -10.49
N VAL A 58 -2.42 3.60 -10.69
CA VAL A 58 -3.70 4.33 -10.87
C VAL A 58 -4.05 5.15 -9.63
N THR A 59 -3.83 4.60 -8.44
CA THR A 59 -4.07 5.30 -7.17
C THR A 59 -3.13 6.50 -7.01
N THR A 60 -1.86 6.37 -7.40
CA THR A 60 -0.90 7.47 -7.41
C THR A 60 -1.26 8.52 -8.45
N ASP A 61 -1.75 8.14 -9.62
CA ASP A 61 -2.28 9.08 -10.63
C ASP A 61 -3.50 9.86 -10.10
N GLU A 62 -4.38 9.21 -9.34
CA GLU A 62 -5.51 9.88 -8.66
C GLU A 62 -5.04 10.88 -7.61
N VAL A 63 -4.03 10.52 -6.80
CA VAL A 63 -3.42 11.45 -5.86
C VAL A 63 -2.77 12.59 -6.64
N LEU A 64 -1.97 12.31 -7.68
CA LEU A 64 -1.32 13.34 -8.50
C LEU A 64 -2.33 14.34 -9.05
N GLY A 65 -3.43 13.86 -9.64
CA GLY A 65 -4.44 14.72 -10.26
C GLY A 65 -3.82 15.63 -11.32
N ASN A 66 -4.13 16.92 -11.30
CA ASN A 66 -3.57 17.92 -12.22
C ASN A 66 -2.36 18.68 -11.64
N ARG A 67 -1.75 18.17 -10.56
CA ARG A 67 -0.67 18.85 -9.83
C ARG A 67 0.71 18.39 -10.27
N GLU A 68 1.74 19.10 -9.82
CA GLU A 68 3.11 18.64 -10.02
C GLU A 68 3.48 17.50 -9.06
N PRO A 69 4.36 16.55 -9.48
CA PRO A 69 4.82 15.44 -8.64
C PRO A 69 5.29 15.88 -7.24
N ARG A 70 5.99 17.01 -7.14
CA ARG A 70 6.49 17.55 -5.87
C ARG A 70 5.35 17.89 -4.90
N GLU A 71 4.23 18.41 -5.39
CA GLU A 71 3.08 18.79 -4.55
C GLU A 71 2.32 17.55 -4.06
N ALA A 72 2.15 16.56 -4.94
CA ALA A 72 1.57 15.27 -4.58
C ALA A 72 2.42 14.54 -3.54
N LEU A 73 3.75 14.51 -3.72
CA LEU A 73 4.68 13.95 -2.74
C LEU A 73 4.62 14.69 -1.41
N ALA A 74 4.54 16.02 -1.40
CA ALA A 74 4.42 16.80 -0.18
C ALA A 74 3.12 16.47 0.61
N GLU A 75 2.00 16.23 -0.07
CA GLU A 75 0.77 15.75 0.56
C GLU A 75 0.94 14.34 1.16
N ILE A 76 1.54 13.41 0.41
CA ILE A 76 1.80 12.04 0.89
C ILE A 76 2.70 12.06 2.12
N MET A 77 3.81 12.80 2.07
CA MET A 77 4.75 12.93 3.18
C MET A 77 4.10 13.53 4.41
N ARG A 78 3.30 14.60 4.24
CA ARG A 78 2.57 15.23 5.34
C ARG A 78 1.58 14.27 5.99
N PHE A 79 0.79 13.56 5.19
CA PHE A 79 -0.15 12.56 5.72
C PHE A 79 0.58 11.50 6.55
N VAL A 80 1.69 10.98 6.04
CA VAL A 80 2.48 9.94 6.69
C VAL A 80 3.13 10.43 7.98
N ARG A 81 3.71 11.63 7.97
CA ARG A 81 4.34 12.25 9.16
C ARG A 81 3.31 12.55 10.24
N GLU A 82 2.14 13.06 9.85
CA GLU A 82 1.01 13.28 10.77
C GLU A 82 0.51 11.97 11.37
N ALA A 83 0.41 10.90 10.56
CA ALA A 83 0.03 9.57 11.03
C ALA A 83 1.06 9.02 12.04
N ALA A 84 2.35 9.20 11.76
CA ALA A 84 3.43 8.73 12.61
C ALA A 84 3.63 9.59 13.87
N GLY A 85 3.23 10.86 13.83
CA GLY A 85 3.52 11.83 14.88
C GLY A 85 4.98 12.30 14.91
N THR A 86 5.67 12.26 13.77
CA THR A 86 7.08 12.70 13.64
C THR A 86 7.36 13.23 12.24
N ASP A 87 8.23 14.23 12.14
CA ASP A 87 8.69 14.79 10.86
C ASP A 87 9.92 14.06 10.28
N ASP A 88 10.54 13.17 11.06
CA ASP A 88 11.76 12.43 10.72
C ASP A 88 11.49 11.20 9.83
N ILE A 89 10.74 11.42 8.76
CA ILE A 89 10.45 10.43 7.72
C ILE A 89 10.82 11.08 6.40
N HIS A 90 11.71 10.44 5.64
CA HIS A 90 12.30 10.99 4.44
C HIS A 90 12.21 10.01 3.27
N ILE A 91 12.31 10.54 2.06
CA ILE A 91 12.42 9.75 0.83
C ILE A 91 13.90 9.46 0.61
N ASN A 92 14.23 8.20 0.32
CA ASN A 92 15.57 7.82 -0.07
C ASN A 92 15.75 8.03 -1.59
N ASP A 93 16.44 9.10 -1.97
CA ASP A 93 16.66 9.46 -3.37
C ASP A 93 17.44 8.37 -4.14
N THR A 94 18.35 7.65 -3.48
CA THR A 94 19.08 6.53 -4.11
C THR A 94 18.15 5.37 -4.45
N VAL A 95 17.22 5.02 -3.55
CA VAL A 95 16.22 3.97 -3.81
C VAL A 95 15.24 4.43 -4.89
N ALA A 96 14.78 5.68 -4.86
CA ALA A 96 13.88 6.23 -5.87
C ALA A 96 14.51 6.27 -7.28
N ALA A 97 15.78 6.66 -7.38
CA ALA A 97 16.53 6.63 -8.63
C ALA A 97 16.70 5.19 -9.15
N SER A 98 17.08 4.26 -8.27
CA SER A 98 17.20 2.84 -8.63
C SER A 98 15.89 2.23 -9.12
N GLU A 99 14.76 2.53 -8.47
CA GLU A 99 13.43 2.08 -8.94
C GLU A 99 13.06 2.67 -10.30
N THR A 100 13.54 3.87 -10.62
CA THR A 100 13.33 4.51 -11.92
C THR A 100 14.13 3.79 -13.01
N ASP A 101 15.40 3.52 -12.77
CA ASP A 101 16.32 2.91 -13.73
C ASP A 101 15.92 1.47 -14.07
N PHE A 102 15.50 0.69 -13.08
CA PHE A 102 15.14 -0.72 -13.24
C PHE A 102 13.62 -0.97 -13.29
N GLY A 103 12.82 0.10 -13.35
CA GLY A 103 11.37 0.09 -13.27
C GLY A 103 10.63 -0.40 -14.52
N HIS A 104 11.29 -1.06 -15.48
CA HIS A 104 10.76 -1.39 -16.81
C HIS A 104 9.36 -2.04 -16.77
N ARG A 105 9.12 -2.94 -15.81
CA ARG A 105 7.81 -3.58 -15.67
C ARG A 105 6.71 -2.60 -15.25
N ASN A 106 7.02 -1.66 -14.36
CA ASN A 106 6.07 -0.63 -13.97
C ASN A 106 5.84 0.37 -15.11
N PHE A 107 6.86 0.68 -15.92
CA PHE A 107 6.69 1.42 -17.18
C PHE A 107 5.75 0.71 -18.15
N ALA A 108 5.94 -0.60 -18.37
CA ALA A 108 5.05 -1.39 -19.22
C ALA A 108 3.60 -1.34 -18.70
N LEU A 109 3.38 -1.50 -17.39
CA LEU A 109 2.06 -1.37 -16.78
C LEU A 109 1.48 0.04 -16.96
N ALA A 110 2.27 1.09 -16.77
CA ALA A 110 1.80 2.47 -16.91
C ALA A 110 1.40 2.82 -18.36
N HIS A 111 2.19 2.42 -19.35
CA HIS A 111 1.83 2.60 -20.76
C HIS A 111 0.58 1.78 -21.13
N PHE A 112 0.44 0.58 -20.58
CA PHE A 112 -0.75 -0.23 -20.79
C PHE A 112 -2.00 0.43 -20.17
N LEU A 113 -1.91 0.92 -18.93
CA LEU A 113 -2.99 1.70 -18.32
C LEU A 113 -3.33 2.95 -19.14
N LYS A 114 -2.31 3.61 -19.72
CA LYS A 114 -2.48 4.77 -20.60
C LYS A 114 -3.22 4.43 -21.88
N SER A 115 -2.92 3.30 -22.53
CA SER A 115 -3.58 2.89 -23.77
C SER A 115 -5.06 2.59 -23.59
N TYR A 116 -5.48 2.18 -22.39
CA TYR A 116 -6.90 1.99 -22.03
C TYR A 116 -7.56 3.26 -21.45
N GLY A 117 -6.86 4.39 -21.41
CA GLY A 117 -7.39 5.64 -20.87
C GLY A 117 -7.56 5.67 -19.35
N ASN A 118 -7.03 4.67 -18.62
CA ASN A 118 -7.14 4.59 -17.17
C ASN A 118 -5.95 5.27 -16.44
N LEU A 119 -5.01 5.85 -17.18
CA LEU A 119 -3.95 6.70 -16.66
C LEU A 119 -4.08 8.11 -17.26
N ILE A 120 -4.38 9.10 -16.42
CA ILE A 120 -4.65 10.47 -16.90
C ILE A 120 -3.34 11.22 -17.15
N ASN A 121 -2.38 11.14 -16.23
CA ASN A 121 -1.08 11.78 -16.41
C ASN A 121 -0.16 10.99 -17.35
N ALA A 122 0.99 11.57 -17.66
CA ALA A 122 2.07 10.87 -18.35
C ALA A 122 2.63 9.75 -17.45
N PRO A 123 2.99 8.58 -18.02
CA PRO A 123 3.62 7.49 -17.29
C PRO A 123 4.82 7.93 -16.45
N GLU A 124 5.70 8.77 -16.99
CA GLU A 124 6.92 9.25 -16.34
C GLU A 124 6.61 10.08 -15.09
N ARG A 125 5.61 10.96 -15.17
CA ARG A 125 5.18 11.79 -14.04
C ARG A 125 4.58 10.93 -12.93
N THR A 126 3.69 10.01 -13.30
CA THR A 126 3.03 9.12 -12.34
C THR A 126 4.03 8.18 -11.68
N LEU A 127 4.89 7.55 -12.47
CA LEU A 127 5.89 6.61 -11.97
C LEU A 127 6.96 7.30 -11.15
N GLY A 128 7.37 8.51 -11.52
CA GLY A 128 8.22 9.36 -10.69
C GLY A 128 7.61 9.54 -9.30
N THR A 129 6.36 9.98 -9.20
CA THR A 129 5.66 10.08 -7.91
C THR A 129 5.56 8.73 -7.19
N TYR A 130 5.27 7.65 -7.92
CA TYR A 130 5.10 6.30 -7.35
C TYR A 130 6.39 5.76 -6.72
N PHE A 131 7.52 5.86 -7.43
CA PHE A 131 8.82 5.40 -6.95
C PHE A 131 9.30 6.23 -5.75
N HIS A 132 9.13 7.55 -5.80
CA HIS A 132 9.53 8.42 -4.68
C HIS A 132 8.75 8.11 -3.41
N HIS A 133 7.43 7.90 -3.48
CA HIS A 133 6.72 7.52 -2.26
C HIS A 133 7.08 6.09 -1.83
N CYS A 134 7.33 5.13 -2.74
CA CYS A 134 7.79 3.78 -2.35
C CYS A 134 9.14 3.79 -1.62
N ALA A 135 10.00 4.74 -1.97
CA ALA A 135 11.31 4.96 -1.38
C ALA A 135 11.30 5.67 -0.01
N MET A 136 10.13 5.92 0.60
CA MET A 136 10.07 6.37 1.99
C MET A 136 10.77 5.37 2.93
N GLU A 137 11.58 5.91 3.84
CA GLU A 137 12.26 5.16 4.89
C GLU A 137 11.58 5.35 6.23
N MET A 138 11.40 4.26 6.96
CA MET A 138 10.84 4.25 8.29
C MET A 138 11.48 3.15 9.11
N THR A 139 11.67 3.40 10.40
CA THR A 139 11.89 2.35 11.40
C THR A 139 10.60 1.55 11.62
N VAL A 140 10.72 0.39 12.29
CA VAL A 140 9.55 -0.38 12.73
C VAL A 140 8.66 0.44 13.66
N GLU A 141 9.23 1.26 14.54
CA GLU A 141 8.46 2.14 15.42
C GLU A 141 7.66 3.18 14.63
N GLN A 142 8.31 3.88 13.69
CA GLN A 142 7.64 4.87 12.83
C GLN A 142 6.52 4.23 12.02
N LEU A 143 6.74 3.03 11.47
CA LEU A 143 5.70 2.33 10.71
C LEU A 143 4.53 1.88 11.59
N ALA A 144 4.80 1.38 12.80
CA ALA A 144 3.75 1.02 13.76
C ALA A 144 2.92 2.24 14.14
N MET A 145 3.58 3.38 14.40
CA MET A 145 2.93 4.65 14.72
C MET A 145 2.09 5.17 13.54
N ALA A 146 2.64 5.12 12.32
CA ALA A 146 1.95 5.54 11.10
C ALA A 146 0.70 4.72 10.78
N GLY A 147 0.61 3.47 11.24
CA GLY A 147 -0.59 2.65 11.04
C GLY A 147 -1.74 2.92 12.02
N ARG A 148 -1.53 3.73 13.08
CA ARG A 148 -2.55 3.91 14.15
C ARG A 148 -3.87 4.49 13.66
N PHE A 149 -3.87 5.29 12.58
CA PHE A 149 -5.11 5.82 12.01
C PHE A 149 -6.06 4.75 11.49
N LEU A 150 -5.59 3.50 11.31
CA LEU A 150 -6.39 2.35 10.85
C LEU A 150 -7.00 1.53 12.00
N ILE A 151 -6.67 1.86 13.26
CA ILE A 151 -7.14 1.10 14.42
C ILE A 151 -8.62 1.41 14.72
N GLU A 152 -9.09 2.64 14.50
CA GLU A 152 -10.41 3.13 14.94
C GLU A 152 -10.54 3.14 16.49
N ALA A 153 -9.69 3.93 17.17
CA ALA A 153 -9.70 4.11 18.62
C ALA A 153 -9.77 5.60 19.02
N PRO A 154 -10.11 5.95 20.28
CA PRO A 154 -10.25 7.36 20.70
C PRO A 154 -8.99 8.22 20.53
N ASP A 155 -7.83 7.67 20.88
CA ASP A 155 -6.55 8.41 20.99
C ASP A 155 -5.60 8.19 19.79
N VAL A 156 -6.16 7.84 18.63
CA VAL A 156 -5.38 7.68 17.38
C VAL A 156 -5.64 8.81 16.40
N PRO A 157 -4.69 9.12 15.50
CA PRO A 157 -4.88 10.15 14.48
C PRO A 157 -6.14 9.91 13.64
N ARG A 158 -7.02 10.91 13.54
CA ARG A 158 -8.27 10.84 12.76
C ARG A 158 -8.08 11.36 11.34
N LEU A 159 -7.24 10.68 10.58
CA LEU A 159 -6.87 11.09 9.22
C LEU A 159 -7.88 10.69 8.15
N VAL A 160 -8.73 9.70 8.45
CA VAL A 160 -9.74 9.18 7.52
C VAL A 160 -11.05 8.93 8.26
N ALA A 161 -12.16 9.02 7.54
CA ALA A 161 -13.48 8.70 8.09
C ALA A 161 -13.56 7.23 8.55
N PRO A 162 -14.25 6.91 9.67
CA PRO A 162 -14.36 5.54 10.19
C PRO A 162 -14.84 4.50 9.15
N SER A 163 -15.81 4.87 8.32
CA SER A 163 -16.31 4.01 7.23
C SER A 163 -15.22 3.61 6.22
N ARG A 164 -14.19 4.45 6.04
CA ARG A 164 -13.04 4.18 5.17
C ARG A 164 -12.00 3.31 5.85
N ILE A 165 -11.82 3.43 7.18
CA ILE A 165 -10.92 2.56 7.96
C ILE A 165 -11.29 1.09 7.76
N ARG A 166 -12.58 0.77 7.95
CA ARG A 166 -13.10 -0.60 7.73
C ARG A 166 -12.81 -1.12 6.32
N ARG A 167 -12.99 -0.29 5.29
CA ARG A 167 -12.75 -0.66 3.89
C ARG A 167 -11.25 -0.86 3.59
N LEU A 168 -10.38 -0.01 4.15
CA LEU A 168 -8.93 -0.15 4.04
C LEU A 168 -8.46 -1.45 4.69
N ASN A 169 -8.93 -1.74 5.91
CA ASN A 169 -8.60 -2.98 6.62
C ASN A 169 -9.11 -4.22 5.86
N ALA A 170 -10.30 -4.17 5.26
CA ALA A 170 -10.80 -5.26 4.42
C ALA A 170 -9.89 -5.52 3.22
N LEU A 171 -9.46 -4.48 2.50
CA LEU A 171 -8.52 -4.62 1.39
C LEU A 171 -7.14 -5.12 1.84
N MET A 172 -6.69 -4.71 3.02
CA MET A 172 -5.40 -5.17 3.56
C MET A 172 -5.47 -6.67 3.87
N LEU A 173 -6.58 -7.12 4.44
CA LEU A 173 -6.81 -8.54 4.69
C LEU A 173 -6.81 -9.36 3.39
N THR A 174 -7.55 -8.91 2.37
CA THR A 174 -7.78 -9.73 1.16
C THR A 174 -6.71 -9.58 0.08
N CYS A 175 -6.00 -8.45 0.04
CA CYS A 175 -5.10 -8.08 -1.06
C CYS A 175 -3.70 -7.66 -0.59
N GLY A 176 -3.46 -7.55 0.72
CA GLY A 176 -2.27 -6.87 1.24
C GLY A 176 -0.97 -7.68 1.18
N HIS A 177 -1.04 -8.99 0.96
CA HIS A 177 0.11 -9.90 0.89
C HIS A 177 0.21 -10.59 -0.48
N TYR A 178 -0.26 -9.93 -1.54
CA TYR A 178 -0.25 -10.45 -2.90
C TYR A 178 -0.95 -11.82 -2.96
N ASP A 179 -0.37 -12.79 -3.68
CA ASP A 179 -0.85 -14.17 -3.78
C ASP A 179 -0.80 -14.92 -2.43
N GLY A 180 -0.14 -14.34 -1.41
CA GLY A 180 -0.07 -14.86 -0.05
C GLY A 180 -1.14 -14.31 0.90
N SER A 181 -2.10 -13.50 0.44
CA SER A 181 -3.11 -12.87 1.33
C SER A 181 -4.00 -13.87 2.05
N GLY A 182 -4.41 -14.95 1.38
CA GLY A 182 -5.17 -16.03 2.01
C GLY A 182 -4.39 -16.78 3.09
N ASP A 183 -3.12 -17.13 2.81
CA ASP A 183 -2.24 -17.81 3.79
C ASP A 183 -1.92 -16.89 4.98
N PHE A 184 -1.69 -15.60 4.75
CA PHE A 184 -1.50 -14.62 5.83
C PHE A 184 -2.74 -14.49 6.70
N ALA A 185 -3.94 -14.33 6.10
CA ALA A 185 -5.18 -14.25 6.85
C ALA A 185 -5.44 -15.52 7.67
N TYR A 186 -5.16 -16.70 7.12
CA TYR A 186 -5.30 -17.98 7.81
C TYR A 186 -4.33 -18.13 9.00
N ARG A 187 -3.07 -17.70 8.84
CA ARG A 187 -2.03 -17.88 9.87
C ARG A 187 -2.03 -16.80 10.95
N VAL A 188 -2.28 -15.55 10.56
CA VAL A 188 -2.14 -14.37 11.42
C VAL A 188 -3.49 -13.84 11.87
N GLY A 189 -4.54 -13.93 11.03
CA GLY A 189 -5.88 -13.49 11.41
C GLY A 189 -6.06 -11.97 11.50
N LEU A 190 -5.18 -11.18 10.85
CA LEU A 190 -5.20 -9.71 10.92
C LEU A 190 -5.11 -9.07 9.53
N PRO A 191 -5.75 -7.91 9.29
CA PRO A 191 -5.44 -7.04 8.17
C PRO A 191 -3.96 -6.66 8.15
N GLY A 192 -3.29 -6.77 7.01
CA GLY A 192 -1.92 -6.27 6.91
C GLY A 192 -1.45 -6.01 5.49
N LYS A 193 -0.35 -5.27 5.35
CA LYS A 193 0.32 -4.98 4.08
C LYS A 193 1.81 -5.24 4.21
N SER A 194 2.33 -6.05 3.30
CA SER A 194 3.75 -6.36 3.18
C SER A 194 4.46 -5.49 2.13
N GLY A 195 5.76 -5.23 2.34
CA GLY A 195 6.64 -4.56 1.40
C GLY A 195 7.90 -5.39 1.12
N VAL A 196 8.41 -5.31 -0.12
CA VAL A 196 9.59 -6.07 -0.56
C VAL A 196 10.88 -5.71 0.19
N GLY A 197 10.90 -4.57 0.90
CA GLY A 197 11.97 -4.24 1.85
C GLY A 197 11.96 -5.08 3.13
N GLY A 198 11.04 -6.04 3.27
CA GLY A 198 10.92 -6.94 4.42
C GLY A 198 9.99 -6.46 5.54
N GLY A 199 9.35 -5.31 5.35
CA GLY A 199 8.40 -4.76 6.32
C GLY A 199 7.00 -5.36 6.17
N ILE A 200 6.28 -5.48 7.29
CA ILE A 200 4.83 -5.75 7.31
C ILE A 200 4.19 -4.79 8.30
N LEU A 201 3.12 -4.10 7.87
CA LEU A 201 2.19 -3.39 8.73
C LEU A 201 0.96 -4.26 8.96
N ALA A 202 0.55 -4.51 10.20
CA ALA A 202 -0.64 -5.26 10.56
C ALA A 202 -1.50 -4.49 11.57
N ILE A 203 -2.82 -4.57 11.44
CA ILE A 203 -3.77 -3.81 12.24
C ILE A 203 -4.64 -4.76 13.06
N VAL A 204 -4.77 -4.48 14.34
CA VAL A 204 -5.76 -5.09 15.24
C VAL A 204 -6.82 -4.03 15.49
N PRO A 205 -8.00 -4.12 14.84
CA PRO A 205 -9.06 -3.13 15.00
C PRO A 205 -9.41 -2.89 16.47
N GLY A 206 -9.54 -1.62 16.84
CA GLY A 206 -9.81 -1.13 18.19
C GLY A 206 -8.67 -1.28 19.20
N ARG A 207 -7.53 -1.90 18.83
CA ARG A 207 -6.48 -2.27 19.81
C ARG A 207 -5.07 -1.81 19.44
N ALA A 208 -4.55 -2.17 18.26
CA ALA A 208 -3.12 -2.01 17.99
C ALA A 208 -2.78 -1.85 16.50
N SER A 209 -1.68 -1.17 16.23
CA SER A 209 -0.98 -1.12 14.95
C SER A 209 0.40 -1.71 15.16
N ILE A 210 0.76 -2.71 14.37
CA ILE A 210 1.95 -3.53 14.56
C ILE A 210 2.81 -3.41 13.30
N ALA A 211 4.10 -3.17 13.48
CA ALA A 211 5.07 -3.28 12.41
C ALA A 211 6.11 -4.33 12.74
N VAL A 212 6.47 -5.13 11.75
CA VAL A 212 7.60 -6.07 11.83
C VAL A 212 8.50 -5.87 10.62
N TRP A 213 9.78 -6.15 10.78
CA TRP A 213 10.73 -6.10 9.68
C TRP A 213 11.69 -7.29 9.72
N SER A 214 11.77 -8.00 8.61
CA SER A 214 12.83 -8.97 8.35
C SER A 214 13.04 -9.11 6.84
N PRO A 215 14.26 -8.93 6.32
CA PRO A 215 14.49 -8.85 4.88
C PRO A 215 14.30 -10.18 4.13
N GLY A 216 14.36 -11.32 4.81
CA GLY A 216 14.18 -12.63 4.18
C GLY A 216 12.74 -12.83 3.69
N LEU A 217 12.55 -12.84 2.37
CA LEU A 217 11.23 -12.99 1.72
C LEU A 217 10.92 -14.45 1.40
N ASN A 218 9.64 -14.80 1.44
CA ASN A 218 9.11 -16.07 0.98
C ASN A 218 8.81 -16.07 -0.53
N ARG A 219 8.31 -17.19 -1.06
CA ARG A 219 7.97 -17.33 -2.50
C ARG A 219 6.95 -16.31 -3.03
N TYR A 220 6.19 -15.65 -2.14
CA TYR A 220 5.21 -14.63 -2.49
C TYR A 220 5.76 -13.20 -2.40
N GLY A 221 7.04 -13.03 -2.04
CA GLY A 221 7.66 -11.72 -1.85
C GLY A 221 7.30 -11.04 -0.52
N ASN A 222 6.82 -11.80 0.47
CA ASN A 222 6.49 -11.31 1.81
C ASN A 222 7.55 -11.73 2.82
N SER A 223 7.77 -10.92 3.86
CA SER A 223 8.72 -11.27 4.93
C SER A 223 8.33 -12.58 5.63
N GLN A 224 9.18 -13.61 5.51
CA GLN A 224 8.92 -14.94 6.08
C GLN A 224 8.92 -14.86 7.61
N LYS A 225 10.04 -14.43 8.20
CA LYS A 225 10.17 -14.29 9.66
C LYS A 225 9.24 -13.23 10.24
N GLY A 226 8.94 -12.17 9.48
CA GLY A 226 7.94 -11.18 9.90
C GLY A 226 6.56 -11.78 10.04
N THR A 227 6.14 -12.61 9.08
CA THR A 227 4.85 -13.30 9.12
C THR A 227 4.78 -14.30 10.30
N GLU A 228 5.85 -15.06 10.53
CA GLU A 228 5.94 -16.00 11.66
C GLU A 228 5.87 -15.27 13.01
N ALA A 229 6.59 -14.16 13.16
CA ALA A 229 6.56 -13.33 14.36
C ALA A 229 5.16 -12.76 14.64
N LEU A 230 4.47 -12.26 13.60
CA LEU A 230 3.09 -11.79 13.73
C LEU A 230 2.13 -12.91 14.12
N ALA A 231 2.26 -14.11 13.53
CA ALA A 231 1.45 -15.26 13.90
C ALA A 231 1.69 -15.72 15.35
N LEU A 232 2.93 -15.61 15.85
CA LEU A 232 3.25 -15.89 17.25
C LEU A 232 2.61 -14.82 18.15
N LEU A 233 2.79 -13.54 17.85
CA LEU A 233 2.24 -12.43 18.63
C LEU A 233 0.71 -12.49 18.69
N ALA A 234 0.05 -12.67 17.54
CA ALA A 234 -1.41 -12.78 17.46
C ALA A 234 -1.95 -13.90 18.36
N ARG A 235 -1.30 -15.07 18.35
CA ARG A 235 -1.66 -16.19 19.23
C ARG A 235 -1.44 -15.89 20.71
N HIS A 236 -0.31 -15.27 21.08
CA HIS A 236 -0.02 -14.95 22.48
C HIS A 236 -0.97 -13.89 23.04
N MET A 237 -1.44 -12.97 22.19
CA MET A 237 -2.30 -11.85 22.59
C MET A 237 -3.80 -12.14 22.40
N ASP A 238 -4.15 -13.34 21.91
CA ASP A 238 -5.52 -13.70 21.49
C ASP A 238 -6.13 -12.64 20.55
N TRP A 239 -5.37 -12.29 19.51
CA TRP A 239 -5.75 -11.32 18.49
C TRP A 239 -6.12 -12.03 17.20
N SER A 240 -7.36 -11.85 16.79
CA SER A 240 -7.92 -12.29 15.52
C SER A 240 -9.10 -11.36 15.18
N ILE A 241 -9.37 -11.17 13.89
CA ILE A 241 -10.62 -10.54 13.43
C ILE A 241 -11.72 -11.56 13.08
N PHE A 242 -11.40 -12.86 13.21
CA PHE A 242 -12.30 -14.01 13.02
C PHE A 242 -12.65 -14.63 14.37
#